data_AF-A0A0C9N3F1-F1
#
_entry.id   AF-A0A0C9N3F1-F1
#
_cell.length_a   1.000
_cell.length_b   1.000
_cell.length_c   1.000
_cell.angle_alpha   90.00
_cell.angle_beta   90.00
_cell.angle_gamma   90.00
#
_symmetry.space_group_name_H-M   'P 1'
#
loop_
_entity.id
_entity.type
_entity.pdbx_description
1 polymer ?
#
loop_
_entity_poly.entity_id
_entity_poly.type
_entity_poly.pdbx_seq_one_letter_code
_entity_poly.pdbx_strand_id
1 'polypeptide(L)'
;MVHSDVEDDIWADSDNEEQVAYERNLAEKEWERLQEDHGNTGYKEGIVEGKEVNMQKGFDRGYAEGLVIGKAVGKLRGMVRQMLKNEKAAQELDTLFDEIDKIEVNHVYSVDYFRDAAKHKEEYVAPETFIQQLEDKVNSTLKRVSEKYNC
;
A
#
# COMPACT_ATOMS: atom_id res chain seq x y z
N MET A 1 73.02 -57.54 4.89
CA MET A 1 73.48 -56.18 4.53
C MET A 1 72.22 -55.35 4.45
N VAL A 2 72.01 -54.47 5.43
CA VAL A 2 70.78 -53.69 5.61
C VAL A 2 70.79 -52.58 4.57
N HIS A 3 69.83 -52.60 3.63
CA HIS A 3 69.53 -51.44 2.80
C HIS A 3 68.37 -50.72 3.47
N SER A 4 68.66 -49.52 3.95
CA SER A 4 67.73 -48.61 4.61
C SER A 4 66.74 -48.07 3.59
N ASP A 5 65.50 -48.55 3.66
CA ASP A 5 64.33 -47.89 3.09
C ASP A 5 64.03 -46.65 3.94
N VAL A 6 64.75 -45.56 3.64
CA VAL A 6 64.37 -44.21 4.02
C VAL A 6 64.10 -43.49 2.71
N GLU A 7 62.92 -43.76 2.15
CA GLU A 7 62.27 -42.79 1.27
C GLU A 7 61.87 -41.62 2.18
N ASP A 8 62.84 -40.73 2.43
CA ASP A 8 62.57 -39.38 2.89
C ASP A 8 61.70 -38.74 1.80
N ASP A 9 60.38 -38.72 2.03
CA ASP A 9 59.46 -37.94 1.24
C ASP A 9 59.68 -36.46 1.56
N ILE A 10 60.71 -35.91 0.93
CA ILE A 10 61.20 -34.53 1.05
C ILE A 10 60.08 -33.50 0.74
N TRP A 11 58.98 -33.95 0.13
CA TRP A 11 57.88 -33.11 -0.34
C TRP A 11 56.63 -33.14 0.56
N ALA A 12 56.61 -33.95 1.63
CA ALA A 12 55.37 -34.18 2.40
C ALA A 12 55.08 -33.16 3.52
N ASP A 13 56.06 -32.37 3.99
CA ASP A 13 55.91 -31.64 5.26
C ASP A 13 56.23 -30.13 5.21
N SER A 14 56.93 -29.61 4.19
CA SER A 14 57.39 -28.20 4.21
C SER A 14 56.54 -27.22 3.39
N ASP A 15 55.87 -27.65 2.32
CA ASP A 15 55.09 -26.75 1.44
C ASP A 15 53.58 -26.72 1.80
N ASN A 16 53.10 -27.69 2.58
CA ASN A 16 51.68 -27.82 2.89
C ASN A 16 51.24 -26.89 4.03
N GLU A 17 52.11 -26.55 4.98
CA GLU A 17 51.76 -25.66 6.10
C GLU A 17 51.55 -24.20 5.64
N GLU A 18 52.39 -23.69 4.74
CA GLU A 18 52.25 -22.33 4.19
C GLU A 18 51.00 -22.21 3.31
N GLN A 19 50.71 -23.23 2.50
CA GLN A 19 49.50 -23.28 1.68
C GLN A 19 48.23 -23.37 2.54
N VAL A 20 48.20 -24.23 3.55
CA VAL A 20 47.06 -24.33 4.49
C VAL A 20 46.88 -23.04 5.30
N ALA A 21 47.97 -22.37 5.69
CA ALA A 21 47.91 -21.08 6.35
C ALA A 21 47.35 -19.98 5.42
N TYR A 22 47.73 -19.98 4.14
CA TYR A 22 47.20 -19.05 3.14
C TYR A 22 45.69 -19.27 2.89
N GLU A 23 45.27 -20.53 2.71
CA GLU A 23 43.87 -20.90 2.52
C GLU A 23 43.02 -20.51 3.74
N ARG A 24 43.54 -20.70 4.96
CA ARG A 24 42.88 -20.26 6.18
C ARG A 24 42.72 -18.73 6.27
N ASN A 25 43.77 -17.98 5.95
CA ASN A 25 43.70 -16.51 5.94
C ASN A 25 42.74 -15.99 4.86
N LEU A 26 42.67 -16.65 3.71
CA LEU A 26 41.72 -16.32 2.65
C LEU A 26 40.29 -16.60 3.12
N ALA A 27 40.05 -17.77 3.72
CA ALA A 27 38.75 -18.13 4.27
C ALA A 27 38.31 -17.14 5.37
N GLU A 28 39.19 -16.77 6.30
CA GLU A 28 38.87 -15.79 7.36
C GLU A 28 38.44 -14.43 6.77
N LYS A 29 39.14 -13.94 5.74
CA LYS A 29 38.76 -12.70 5.03
C LYS A 29 37.43 -12.83 4.28
N GLU A 30 37.19 -13.95 3.63
CA GLU A 30 35.92 -14.22 2.96
C GLU A 30 34.76 -14.30 3.96
N TRP A 31 34.99 -14.91 5.13
CA TRP A 31 34.04 -14.96 6.23
C TRP A 31 33.72 -13.58 6.79
N GLU A 32 34.73 -12.75 7.04
CA GLU A 32 34.53 -11.37 7.51
C GLU A 32 33.72 -10.57 6.50
N ARG A 33 34.09 -10.62 5.22
CA ARG A 33 33.35 -9.94 4.15
C ARG A 33 31.91 -10.42 4.06
N LEU A 34 31.69 -11.74 4.09
CA LEU A 34 30.35 -12.33 4.02
C LEU A 34 29.50 -11.89 5.21
N GLN A 35 30.09 -11.81 6.41
CA GLN A 35 29.41 -11.33 7.61
C GLN A 35 29.05 -9.85 7.52
N GLU A 36 29.94 -8.99 7.00
CA GLU A 36 29.63 -7.58 6.74
C GLU A 36 28.53 -7.41 5.69
N ASP A 37 28.60 -8.17 4.59
CA ASP A 37 27.62 -8.13 3.52
C ASP A 37 26.23 -8.56 4.02
N HIS A 38 26.14 -9.64 4.81
CA HIS A 38 24.89 -10.08 5.43
C HIS A 38 24.38 -9.11 6.50
N GLY A 39 25.25 -8.52 7.31
CA GLY A 39 24.87 -7.51 8.30
C GLY A 39 24.27 -6.27 7.65
N ASN A 40 24.93 -5.75 6.61
CA ASN A 40 24.46 -4.60 5.85
C ASN A 40 23.17 -4.89 5.09
N THR A 41 23.04 -6.09 4.50
CA THR A 41 21.84 -6.51 3.78
C THR A 41 20.66 -6.68 4.73
N GLY A 42 20.85 -7.42 5.84
CA GLY A 42 19.82 -7.62 6.84
C GLY A 42 19.34 -6.33 7.50
N TYR A 43 20.24 -5.36 7.74
CA TYR A 43 19.85 -4.04 8.25
C TYR A 43 18.98 -3.26 7.25
N LYS A 44 19.36 -3.26 5.96
CA LYS A 44 18.56 -2.62 4.90
C LYS A 44 17.21 -3.29 4.77
N GLU A 45 17.17 -4.62 4.74
CA GLU A 45 15.95 -5.41 4.65
C GLU A 45 15.03 -5.15 5.85
N GLY A 46 15.56 -5.14 7.07
CA GLY A 46 14.77 -4.83 8.27
C GLY A 46 14.15 -3.42 8.25
N ILE A 47 14.85 -2.42 7.70
CA ILE A 47 14.27 -1.08 7.50
C ILE A 47 13.15 -1.10 6.47
N VAL A 48 13.34 -1.84 5.36
CA VAL A 48 12.34 -1.93 4.29
C VAL A 48 11.10 -2.65 4.80
N GLU A 49 11.26 -3.82 5.42
CA GLU A 49 10.17 -4.61 5.98
C GLU A 49 9.39 -3.82 7.03
N GLY A 50 10.08 -3.14 7.95
CA GLY A 50 9.42 -2.31 8.97
C GLY A 50 8.56 -1.18 8.37
N LYS A 51 9.01 -0.56 7.27
CA LYS A 51 8.25 0.45 6.54
C LYS A 51 7.05 -0.16 5.82
N GLU A 52 7.26 -1.30 5.16
CA GLU A 52 6.25 -1.98 4.37
C GLU A 52 5.10 -2.49 5.25
N VAL A 53 5.39 -3.09 6.41
CA VAL A 53 4.37 -3.58 7.34
C VAL A 53 3.46 -2.44 7.82
N ASN A 54 4.02 -1.26 8.12
CA ASN A 54 3.21 -0.14 8.57
C ASN A 54 2.42 0.51 7.42
N MET A 55 3.01 0.57 6.22
CA MET A 55 2.35 1.04 5.00
C MET A 55 1.17 0.15 4.62
N GLN A 56 1.34 -1.17 4.64
CA GLN A 56 0.31 -2.12 4.26
C GLN A 56 -0.90 -2.03 5.19
N LYS A 57 -0.68 -1.91 6.51
CA LYS A 57 -1.77 -1.70 7.48
C LYS A 57 -2.58 -0.45 7.20
N GLY A 58 -1.90 0.65 6.83
CA GLY A 58 -2.56 1.89 6.43
C GLY A 58 -3.36 1.74 5.14
N PHE A 59 -2.78 1.04 4.15
CA PHE A 59 -3.43 0.75 2.88
C PHE A 59 -4.67 -0.12 3.06
N ASP A 60 -4.59 -1.24 3.79
CA ASP A 60 -5.69 -2.18 3.97
C ASP A 60 -6.91 -1.50 4.62
N ARG A 61 -6.65 -0.63 5.61
CA ARG A 61 -7.68 0.18 6.24
C ARG A 61 -8.30 1.17 5.25
N GLY A 62 -7.47 1.95 4.56
CA GLY A 62 -7.95 2.91 3.57
C GLY A 62 -8.68 2.26 2.39
N TYR A 63 -8.29 1.04 2.01
CA TYR A 63 -8.91 0.25 0.97
C TYR A 63 -10.30 -0.23 1.40
N ALA A 64 -10.43 -0.80 2.61
CA ALA A 64 -11.72 -1.27 3.12
C ALA A 64 -12.73 -0.12 3.22
N GLU A 65 -12.32 1.02 3.81
CA GLU A 65 -13.17 2.20 3.94
C GLU A 65 -13.47 2.81 2.55
N GLY A 66 -12.44 3.05 1.74
CA GLY A 66 -12.58 3.63 0.40
C GLY A 66 -13.41 2.80 -0.57
N LEU A 67 -13.38 1.46 -0.47
CA LEU A 67 -14.20 0.57 -1.30
C LEU A 67 -15.69 0.74 -1.01
N VAL A 68 -16.08 0.82 0.26
CA VAL A 68 -17.48 1.03 0.66
C VAL A 68 -17.98 2.36 0.12
N ILE A 69 -17.19 3.42 0.28
CA ILE A 69 -17.53 4.76 -0.19
C ILE A 69 -17.60 4.82 -1.71
N GLY A 70 -16.57 4.34 -2.41
CA GLY A 70 -16.49 4.35 -3.86
C GLY A 70 -17.64 3.56 -4.50
N LYS A 71 -18.05 2.45 -3.88
CA LYS A 71 -19.22 1.69 -4.30
C LYS A 71 -20.52 2.48 -4.16
N ALA A 72 -20.71 3.20 -3.05
CA ALA A 72 -21.89 4.03 -2.84
C ALA A 72 -21.98 5.18 -3.85
N VAL A 73 -20.89 5.93 -4.05
CA VAL A 73 -20.81 7.03 -5.03
C VAL A 73 -21.02 6.51 -6.45
N GLY A 74 -20.40 5.38 -6.81
CA GLY A 74 -20.58 4.74 -8.11
C GLY A 74 -22.02 4.30 -8.37
N LYS A 75 -22.72 3.80 -7.34
CA LYS A 75 -24.14 3.46 -7.41
C LYS A 75 -25.00 4.70 -7.68
N LEU A 76 -24.77 5.79 -6.94
CA LEU A 76 -25.47 7.06 -7.14
C LEU A 76 -25.26 7.62 -8.55
N ARG A 77 -24.01 7.60 -9.03
CA ARG A 77 -23.68 8.00 -10.41
C ARG A 77 -24.43 7.18 -11.44
N GLY A 78 -24.53 5.86 -11.24
CA GLY A 78 -25.29 4.97 -12.10
C GLY A 78 -26.79 5.29 -12.15
N MET A 79 -27.39 5.58 -10.98
CA MET A 79 -28.80 5.95 -10.87
C MET A 79 -29.12 7.24 -11.61
N VAL A 80 -28.30 8.29 -11.42
CA VAL A 80 -28.46 9.57 -12.11
C VAL A 80 -28.32 9.37 -13.62
N ARG A 81 -27.33 8.61 -14.08
CA ARG A 81 -27.12 8.33 -15.51
C ARG A 81 -28.27 7.54 -16.15
N GLN A 82 -28.93 6.66 -15.42
CA GLN A 82 -30.11 5.95 -15.92
C GLN A 82 -31.26 6.90 -16.19
N MET A 83 -31.48 7.88 -15.32
CA MET A 83 -32.55 8.88 -15.45
C MET A 83 -32.27 9.94 -16.51
N LEU A 84 -30.99 10.24 -16.79
CA LEU A 84 -30.55 11.10 -17.90
C LEU A 84 -30.99 10.61 -19.29
N LYS A 85 -31.34 9.32 -19.44
CA LYS A 85 -31.89 8.80 -20.71
C LYS A 85 -33.23 9.44 -21.09
N ASN A 86 -33.93 10.05 -20.14
CA ASN A 86 -35.17 10.77 -20.40
C ASN A 86 -34.85 12.22 -20.79
N GLU A 87 -35.10 12.56 -22.05
CA GLU A 87 -34.71 13.81 -22.71
C GLU A 87 -35.22 15.08 -21.98
N LYS A 88 -36.36 14.97 -21.28
CA LYS A 88 -36.98 16.10 -20.55
C LYS A 88 -36.35 16.39 -19.19
N ALA A 89 -35.75 15.38 -18.55
CA ALA A 89 -35.13 15.47 -17.23
C ALA A 89 -33.62 15.75 -17.30
N ALA A 90 -33.03 15.74 -18.50
CA ALA A 90 -31.58 15.78 -18.71
C ALA A 90 -30.93 17.05 -18.13
N GLN A 91 -31.52 18.23 -18.36
CA GLN A 91 -30.90 19.50 -17.99
C GLN A 91 -30.73 19.72 -16.47
N GLU A 92 -31.66 19.26 -15.64
CA GLU A 92 -31.54 19.36 -14.17
C GLU A 92 -30.66 18.26 -13.58
N LEU A 93 -30.49 17.13 -14.28
CA LEU A 93 -29.65 16.03 -13.84
C LEU A 93 -28.19 16.17 -14.28
N ASP A 94 -27.91 16.85 -15.39
CA ASP A 94 -26.54 17.05 -15.89
C ASP A 94 -25.70 17.84 -14.88
N THR A 95 -26.27 18.88 -14.25
CA THR A 95 -25.58 19.64 -13.20
C THR A 95 -25.26 18.80 -11.97
N LEU A 96 -26.21 17.95 -11.55
CA LEU A 96 -26.01 17.02 -10.44
C LEU A 96 -24.98 15.93 -10.78
N PHE A 97 -24.98 15.45 -12.02
CA PHE A 97 -24.00 14.48 -12.48
C PHE A 97 -22.60 15.08 -12.47
N ASP A 98 -22.43 16.31 -12.96
CA ASP A 98 -21.16 17.03 -12.92
C ASP A 98 -20.69 17.30 -11.48
N GLU A 99 -21.61 17.58 -10.55
CA GLU A 99 -21.30 17.69 -9.12
C GLU A 99 -20.76 16.37 -8.57
N ILE A 100 -21.42 15.24 -8.88
CA ILE A 100 -21.02 13.90 -8.40
C ILE A 100 -19.68 13.48 -9.03
N ASP A 101 -19.43 13.81 -10.30
CA ASP A 101 -18.19 13.45 -10.99
C ASP A 101 -16.98 14.24 -10.47
N LYS A 102 -17.21 15.45 -9.94
CA LYS A 102 -16.17 16.29 -9.31
C LYS A 102 -15.86 15.90 -7.86
N ILE A 103 -16.55 14.91 -7.28
CA ILE A 103 -16.25 14.46 -5.92
C ILE A 103 -14.91 13.71 -5.91
N GLU A 104 -13.87 14.43 -5.51
CA GLU A 104 -12.54 13.88 -5.24
C GLU A 104 -12.40 13.39 -3.79
N VAL A 105 -11.30 12.66 -3.52
CA VAL A 105 -10.93 12.14 -2.20
C VAL A 105 -10.96 13.22 -1.11
N ASN A 106 -10.55 14.45 -1.43
CA ASN A 106 -10.52 15.58 -0.50
C ASN A 106 -11.90 16.04 -0.01
N HIS A 107 -12.95 15.74 -0.78
CA HIS A 107 -14.34 16.05 -0.38
C HIS A 107 -14.89 15.00 0.59
N VAL A 108 -14.34 13.79 0.56
CA VAL A 108 -14.79 12.65 1.37
C VAL A 108 -13.97 12.54 2.66
N TYR A 109 -12.64 12.71 2.55
CA TYR A 109 -11.71 12.56 3.66
C TYR A 109 -11.10 13.92 4.00
N SER A 110 -11.49 14.46 5.15
CA SER A 110 -10.86 15.65 5.70
C SER A 110 -9.45 15.35 6.22
N VAL A 111 -8.59 16.38 6.31
CA VAL A 111 -7.27 16.23 6.93
C VAL A 111 -7.38 15.77 8.39
N ASP A 112 -8.49 16.13 9.05
CA ASP A 112 -8.80 15.71 10.41
C ASP A 112 -9.14 14.21 10.51
N TYR A 113 -9.62 13.54 9.45
CA TYR A 113 -9.84 12.08 9.46
C TYR A 113 -8.53 11.31 9.73
N PHE A 114 -7.40 11.79 9.20
CA PHE A 114 -6.09 11.18 9.40
C PHE A 114 -5.46 11.52 10.76
N ARG A 115 -6.06 12.44 11.52
CA ARG A 115 -5.57 12.87 12.84
C ARG A 115 -6.48 12.31 13.91
N ASP A 116 -6.04 11.27 14.62
CA ASP A 116 -6.84 10.66 15.70
C ASP A 116 -7.29 11.66 16.78
N ALA A 117 -6.51 12.72 17.03
CA ALA A 117 -6.86 13.79 17.97
C ALA A 117 -7.99 14.72 17.48
N ALA A 118 -8.30 14.73 16.18
CA ALA A 118 -9.27 15.65 15.58
C ALA A 118 -10.70 15.09 15.54
N LYS A 119 -10.89 13.79 15.87
CA LYS A 119 -12.22 13.14 15.96
C LYS A 119 -13.11 13.73 17.06
N HIS A 120 -12.55 14.49 17.99
CA HIS A 120 -13.28 15.15 19.08
C HIS A 120 -13.62 16.62 18.81
N LYS A 121 -13.29 17.15 17.62
CA LYS A 121 -13.73 18.50 17.24
C LYS A 121 -15.18 18.45 16.78
N GLU A 122 -15.98 19.39 17.25
CA GLU A 122 -17.42 19.50 16.89
C GLU A 122 -17.66 19.69 15.38
N GLU A 123 -16.66 20.17 14.64
CA GLU A 123 -16.73 20.43 13.19
C GLU A 123 -16.38 19.19 12.33
N TYR A 124 -16.00 18.07 12.95
CA TYR A 124 -15.59 16.88 12.20
C TYR A 124 -16.78 16.15 11.56
N VAL A 125 -16.80 16.09 10.23
CA VAL A 125 -17.75 15.28 9.45
C VAL A 125 -17.09 13.96 9.10
N ALA A 126 -17.70 12.85 9.53
CA ALA A 126 -17.23 11.51 9.19
C ALA A 126 -17.55 11.19 7.72
N PRO A 127 -16.70 10.41 7.02
CA PRO A 127 -16.94 10.02 5.63
C PRO A 127 -18.30 9.36 5.40
N GLU A 128 -18.77 8.55 6.36
CA GLU A 128 -20.08 7.89 6.29
C GLU A 128 -21.24 8.89 6.32
N THR A 129 -21.15 9.91 7.18
CA THR A 129 -22.19 10.96 7.27
C THR A 129 -22.24 11.82 6.02
N PHE A 130 -21.09 12.09 5.39
CA PHE A 130 -21.03 12.78 4.11
C PHE A 130 -21.75 12.00 3.00
N ILE A 131 -21.57 10.69 2.95
CA ILE A 131 -22.26 9.84 1.96
C ILE A 131 -23.75 9.81 2.22
N GLN A 132 -24.19 9.71 3.49
CA GLN A 132 -25.61 9.77 3.81
C GLN A 132 -26.24 11.08 3.34
N GLN A 133 -25.58 12.21 3.59
CA GLN A 133 -26.03 13.52 3.09
C GLN A 133 -26.09 13.57 1.57
N LEU A 134 -25.11 12.97 0.89
CA LEU A 134 -25.08 12.87 -0.57
C LEU A 134 -26.21 11.99 -1.10
N GLU A 135 -26.45 10.82 -0.49
CA GLU A 135 -27.54 9.92 -0.82
C GLU A 135 -28.89 10.63 -0.65
N ASP A 136 -29.09 11.34 0.45
CA ASP A 136 -30.31 12.11 0.72
C ASP A 136 -30.51 13.22 -0.30
N LYS A 137 -29.44 13.95 -0.66
CA LYS A 137 -29.49 14.98 -1.70
C LYS A 137 -29.91 14.37 -3.03
N VAL A 138 -29.24 13.31 -3.48
CA VAL A 138 -29.56 12.63 -4.75
C VAL A 138 -30.99 12.10 -4.73
N ASN A 139 -31.41 11.41 -3.67
CA ASN A 139 -32.76 10.88 -3.56
C ASN A 139 -33.84 11.98 -3.57
N SER A 140 -33.59 13.12 -2.92
CA SER A 140 -34.51 14.26 -2.94
C SER A 140 -34.65 14.88 -4.34
N THR A 141 -33.54 15.00 -5.06
CA THR A 141 -33.54 15.50 -6.44
C THR A 141 -34.24 14.54 -7.39
N LEU A 142 -34.02 13.23 -7.22
CA LEU A 142 -34.70 12.21 -8.01
C LEU A 142 -36.21 12.21 -7.78
N LYS A 143 -36.67 12.36 -6.52
CA LYS A 143 -38.11 12.51 -6.21
C LYS A 143 -38.71 13.74 -6.87
N ARG A 144 -38.03 14.89 -6.76
CA ARG A 144 -38.49 16.14 -7.40
C ARG A 144 -38.60 15.99 -8.92
N VAL A 145 -37.66 15.29 -9.54
CA VAL A 145 -37.67 15.02 -10.98
C VAL A 145 -38.77 14.02 -11.35
N SER A 146 -38.95 12.93 -10.59
CA SER A 146 -40.04 11.97 -10.84
C SER A 146 -41.42 12.64 -10.72
N GLU A 147 -41.63 13.48 -9.70
CA GLU A 147 -42.88 14.23 -9.50
C GLU A 147 -43.15 15.22 -10.64
N LYS A 148 -42.12 15.94 -11.11
CA LYS A 148 -42.26 16.91 -12.21
C LYS A 148 -42.56 16.25 -13.56
N TYR A 149 -41.94 15.10 -13.84
CA TYR A 149 -42.02 14.45 -15.15
C TYR A 149 -42.96 13.25 -15.19
N ASN A 150 -43.67 12.97 -14.09
CA ASN A 150 -44.70 11.93 -13.95
C ASN A 150 -44.26 10.59 -14.58
N CYS A 151 -43.03 10.18 -14.27
CA CYS A 151 -42.44 8.90 -14.66
C CYS A 151 -42.72 7.83 -13.61
#